data_AF-A0A179FDR5-F1
#
_entry.id   AF-A0A179FDR5-F1
#
_cell.length_a   1.000
_cell.length_b   1.000
_cell.length_c   1.000
_cell.angle_alpha   90.00
_cell.angle_beta   90.00
_cell.angle_gamma   90.00
#
_symmetry.space_group_name_H-M   'P 1'
#
loop_
_entity.id
_entity.type
_entity.pdbx_description
1 polymer ?
#
loop_
_entity_poly.entity_id
_entity_poly.type
_entity_poly.pdbx_seq_one_letter_code
_entity_poly.pdbx_strand_id
1 'polypeptide(L)'
;MSDEKRPVIIVGHGLAGLVAAYELSKRKIPTIILDQENVNNIGGQAFWSLGGLFVVNSSEQRRVGIKDSRELAMQDWLNSAQFDREHEDHWPRQWAKAFVDFATDEMENYVKGLGLGFMFNVGWAERGDGRADGHGNSVPRFHLTWGTGPEVVRIFKEPVLQAEKDGIIQFKHRHAVDEIIVDEKTGRAVGVKGRILEEDDAIRGVKTSRTAIDTFELRGAAVLVSSGGIGGNVEAVKASWPVDRLGPKVPKNFVVGVPAHVDGRMVGISEKAGAHLINRDRMWHYTEGLQNWNPIWPNHGIRILPAPSSLWLDAAGNRLPPYLFPGSDTLGTLKHICHTGYDYTWFILNQTIIAKEFGLSGSEQNPDITGKSIWQLLGRIFSGKGPVPVQNFMQHGKDFIVKDSLEELVEGMNGLAAERNGPKLQFDKIKKVIDTRDSQFDNAYSKDAQAMLINNGRLYWPDKLSRVVKPHKILDKSKGPLIAVRLNLLTRKTLGGIETNLQSNVMRADGSAFPGLYAAGEVAGFGGGGVHGYNSLEGTFLGGCIFSGRAAGRAMADEVAGAAAAQARL
;
A
#
# COMPACT_ATOMS: atom_id res chain seq x y z
N MET A 1 -4.74 -39.17 26.83
CA MET A 1 -5.57 -38.08 26.28
C MET A 1 -5.26 -38.02 24.80
N SER A 2 -6.23 -38.44 24.01
CA SER A 2 -6.15 -38.86 22.61
C SER A 2 -5.89 -37.71 21.65
N ASP A 3 -4.89 -37.86 20.77
CA ASP A 3 -4.85 -37.49 19.34
C ASP A 3 -5.59 -36.23 18.83
N GLU A 4 -5.75 -35.20 19.66
CA GLU A 4 -6.31 -33.93 19.22
C GLU A 4 -5.27 -33.24 18.33
N LYS A 5 -5.53 -33.19 17.01
CA LYS A 5 -4.69 -32.48 16.04
C LYS A 5 -4.56 -31.02 16.47
N ARG A 6 -3.39 -30.67 17.02
CA ARG A 6 -3.10 -29.29 17.45
C ARG A 6 -3.27 -28.32 16.28
N PRO A 7 -4.09 -27.26 16.40
CA PRO A 7 -4.36 -26.36 15.29
C PRO A 7 -3.17 -25.45 15.02
N VAL A 8 -3.08 -24.93 13.81
CA VAL A 8 -2.26 -23.74 13.52
C VAL A 8 -2.99 -22.49 13.98
N ILE A 9 -2.28 -21.56 14.62
CA ILE A 9 -2.86 -20.29 15.10
C ILE A 9 -2.41 -19.17 14.17
N ILE A 10 -3.36 -18.42 13.60
CA ILE A 10 -3.09 -17.25 12.78
C ILE A 10 -3.55 -16.00 13.53
N VAL A 11 -2.63 -15.07 13.76
CA VAL A 11 -2.90 -13.76 14.38
C VAL A 11 -3.06 -12.71 13.30
N GLY A 12 -4.29 -12.32 13.04
CA GLY A 12 -4.67 -11.33 12.03
C GLY A 12 -5.45 -11.94 10.88
N HIS A 13 -6.70 -11.54 10.70
CA HIS A 13 -7.55 -11.95 9.57
C HIS A 13 -7.45 -11.01 8.35
N GLY A 14 -6.28 -10.37 8.18
CA GLY A 14 -5.93 -9.62 6.97
C GLY A 14 -5.64 -10.53 5.77
N LEU A 15 -5.34 -9.93 4.60
CA LEU A 15 -5.10 -10.69 3.37
C LEU A 15 -4.04 -11.81 3.52
N ALA A 16 -2.87 -11.52 4.10
CA ALA A 16 -1.82 -12.52 4.26
C ALA A 16 -2.26 -13.71 5.14
N GLY A 17 -2.99 -13.44 6.23
CA GLY A 17 -3.55 -14.47 7.11
C GLY A 17 -4.62 -15.32 6.41
N LEU A 18 -5.50 -14.69 5.61
CA LEU A 18 -6.50 -15.40 4.81
C LEU A 18 -5.86 -16.28 3.72
N VAL A 19 -4.78 -15.84 3.09
CA VAL A 19 -4.06 -16.63 2.09
C VAL A 19 -3.39 -17.84 2.75
N ALA A 20 -2.75 -17.66 3.92
CA ALA A 20 -2.18 -18.75 4.68
C ALA A 20 -3.25 -19.78 5.10
N ALA A 21 -4.39 -19.29 5.61
CA ALA A 21 -5.54 -20.11 5.98
C ALA A 21 -6.10 -20.89 4.79
N TYR A 22 -6.14 -20.29 3.60
CA TYR A 22 -6.55 -20.96 2.37
C TYR A 22 -5.59 -22.11 1.99
N GLU A 23 -4.28 -21.91 2.05
CA GLU A 23 -3.33 -22.99 1.76
C GLU A 23 -3.38 -24.11 2.83
N LEU A 24 -3.60 -23.77 4.09
CA LEU A 24 -3.83 -24.72 5.19
C LEU A 24 -5.11 -25.54 4.99
N SER A 25 -6.21 -24.91 4.57
CA SER A 25 -7.51 -25.57 4.40
C SER A 25 -7.49 -26.57 3.25
N LYS A 26 -6.75 -26.30 2.17
CA LYS A 26 -6.52 -27.26 1.08
C LYS A 26 -5.91 -28.58 1.56
N ARG A 27 -5.20 -28.55 2.70
CA ARG A 27 -4.59 -29.73 3.35
C ARG A 27 -5.33 -30.18 4.59
N LYS A 28 -6.52 -29.63 4.85
CA LYS A 28 -7.38 -29.98 5.99
C LYS A 28 -6.65 -29.86 7.33
N ILE A 29 -5.75 -28.89 7.45
CA ILE A 29 -5.06 -28.62 8.71
C ILE A 29 -5.97 -27.76 9.60
N PRO A 30 -6.31 -28.24 10.83
CA PRO A 30 -7.11 -27.45 11.77
C PRO A 30 -6.45 -26.10 12.03
N THR A 31 -7.21 -25.02 11.94
CA THR A 31 -6.67 -23.66 12.04
C THR A 31 -7.58 -22.76 12.87
N ILE A 32 -7.00 -21.97 13.77
CA ILE A 32 -7.70 -20.92 14.53
C ILE A 32 -7.18 -19.56 14.06
N ILE A 33 -8.09 -18.68 13.64
CA ILE A 33 -7.76 -17.31 13.24
C ILE A 33 -8.26 -16.35 14.32
N LEU A 34 -7.34 -15.59 14.91
CA LEU A 34 -7.60 -14.59 15.94
C LEU A 34 -7.50 -13.19 15.33
N ASP A 35 -8.44 -12.32 15.68
CA ASP A 35 -8.30 -10.89 15.41
C ASP A 35 -8.93 -10.04 16.53
N GLN A 36 -8.33 -8.88 16.80
CA GLN A 36 -8.91 -7.91 17.73
C GLN A 36 -10.17 -7.25 17.16
N GLU A 37 -10.31 -7.20 15.84
CA GLU A 37 -11.47 -6.64 15.17
C GLU A 37 -12.64 -7.63 15.04
N ASN A 38 -13.82 -7.07 14.78
CA ASN A 38 -15.05 -7.83 14.53
C ASN A 38 -15.06 -8.46 13.11
N VAL A 39 -16.05 -9.31 12.85
CA VAL A 39 -16.25 -9.99 11.56
C VAL A 39 -16.34 -9.02 10.36
N ASN A 40 -16.85 -7.81 10.58
CA ASN A 40 -16.99 -6.79 9.55
C ASN A 40 -15.63 -6.34 8.99
N ASN A 41 -14.52 -6.62 9.66
CA ASN A 41 -13.18 -6.20 9.25
C ASN A 41 -12.33 -7.30 8.60
N ILE A 42 -12.86 -8.52 8.37
CA ILE A 42 -12.12 -9.59 7.64
C ILE A 42 -11.53 -9.05 6.33
N GLY A 43 -10.24 -9.30 6.09
CA GLY A 43 -9.44 -8.73 5.00
C GLY A 43 -8.59 -7.52 5.42
N GLY A 44 -8.87 -6.94 6.59
CA GLY A 44 -8.16 -5.78 7.15
C GLY A 44 -8.02 -4.64 6.15
N GLN A 45 -6.86 -3.99 6.17
CA GLN A 45 -6.57 -2.87 5.27
C GLN A 45 -6.49 -3.23 3.77
N ALA A 46 -6.36 -4.51 3.40
CA ALA A 46 -6.32 -4.91 2.00
C ALA A 46 -7.67 -4.69 1.29
N PHE A 47 -8.78 -4.76 2.04
CA PHE A 47 -10.13 -4.47 1.54
C PHE A 47 -10.22 -3.04 0.97
N TRP A 48 -9.55 -2.08 1.59
CA TRP A 48 -9.52 -0.67 1.18
C TRP A 48 -8.53 -0.39 0.04
N SER A 49 -7.84 -1.41 -0.47
CA SER A 49 -6.88 -1.21 -1.56
C SER A 49 -7.60 -0.88 -2.87
N LEU A 50 -6.94 -0.08 -3.72
CA LEU A 50 -7.35 0.06 -5.11
C LEU A 50 -7.24 -1.26 -5.89
N GLY A 51 -6.52 -2.27 -5.36
CA GLY A 51 -6.47 -3.61 -5.96
C GLY A 51 -5.40 -3.78 -7.03
N GLY A 52 -4.31 -3.02 -6.98
CA GLY A 52 -3.18 -3.22 -7.89
C GLY A 52 -2.31 -4.42 -7.53
N LEU A 53 -1.95 -5.22 -8.53
CA LEU A 53 -0.98 -6.32 -8.43
C LEU A 53 0.18 -6.10 -9.40
N PHE A 54 1.41 -6.37 -8.94
CA PHE A 54 2.61 -6.39 -9.76
C PHE A 54 2.72 -7.74 -10.45
N VAL A 55 2.56 -7.76 -11.77
CA VAL A 55 2.65 -8.98 -12.59
C VAL A 55 3.62 -8.71 -13.74
N VAL A 56 4.47 -9.69 -14.06
CA VAL A 56 5.55 -9.55 -15.04
C VAL A 56 5.23 -10.41 -16.26
N ASN A 57 5.40 -9.83 -17.45
CA ASN A 57 5.06 -10.45 -18.72
C ASN A 57 3.68 -11.16 -18.72
N SER A 58 2.63 -10.45 -18.28
CA SER A 58 1.27 -10.99 -18.21
C SER A 58 0.59 -11.05 -19.58
N SER A 59 -0.55 -11.77 -19.66
CA SER A 59 -1.37 -11.74 -20.87
C SER A 59 -1.93 -10.33 -21.18
N GLU A 60 -2.25 -9.53 -20.17
CA GLU A 60 -2.68 -8.14 -20.31
C GLU A 60 -1.57 -7.23 -20.86
N GLN A 61 -0.34 -7.37 -20.37
CA GLN A 61 0.82 -6.63 -20.89
C GLN A 61 1.05 -6.92 -22.37
N ARG A 62 1.09 -8.21 -22.76
CA ARG A 62 1.25 -8.61 -24.16
C ARG A 62 0.12 -8.08 -25.04
N ARG A 63 -1.13 -8.11 -24.55
CA ARG A 63 -2.30 -7.64 -25.29
C ARG A 63 -2.22 -6.15 -25.63
N VAL A 64 -1.62 -5.33 -24.77
CA VAL A 64 -1.48 -3.88 -24.99
C VAL A 64 -0.14 -3.48 -25.60
N GLY A 65 0.70 -4.46 -25.97
CA GLY A 65 1.97 -4.25 -26.66
C GLY A 65 3.17 -3.96 -25.74
N ILE A 66 3.05 -4.19 -24.44
CA ILE A 66 4.17 -4.08 -23.50
C ILE A 66 5.08 -5.30 -23.67
N LYS A 67 6.39 -5.04 -23.83
CA LYS A 67 7.44 -6.05 -23.83
C LYS A 67 8.10 -6.02 -22.46
N ASP A 68 7.93 -7.11 -21.72
CA ASP A 68 8.44 -7.24 -20.36
C ASP A 68 9.15 -8.59 -20.17
N SER A 69 9.99 -8.68 -19.15
CA SER A 69 10.77 -9.88 -18.82
C SER A 69 11.11 -9.93 -17.33
N ARG A 70 11.48 -11.11 -16.85
CA ARG A 70 11.97 -11.31 -15.48
C ARG A 70 13.22 -10.48 -15.22
N GLU A 71 14.13 -10.45 -16.18
CA GLU A 71 15.42 -9.77 -16.10
C GLU A 71 15.20 -8.27 -15.93
N LEU A 72 14.31 -7.68 -16.75
CA LEU A 72 13.95 -6.27 -16.66
C LEU A 72 13.25 -5.96 -15.32
N ALA A 73 12.30 -6.81 -14.90
CA ALA A 73 11.61 -6.62 -13.62
C ALA A 73 12.57 -6.73 -12.43
N MET A 74 13.54 -7.64 -12.47
CA MET A 74 14.56 -7.79 -11.43
C MET A 74 15.50 -6.59 -11.39
N GLN A 75 15.91 -6.06 -12.55
CA GLN A 75 16.70 -4.84 -12.64
C GLN A 75 15.97 -3.66 -11.99
N ASP A 76 14.71 -3.42 -12.38
CA ASP A 76 13.88 -2.35 -11.82
C ASP A 76 13.70 -2.51 -10.29
N TRP A 77 13.52 -3.76 -9.83
CA TRP A 77 13.41 -4.06 -8.41
C TRP A 77 14.69 -3.71 -7.64
N LEU A 78 15.85 -4.13 -8.13
CA LEU A 78 17.14 -3.86 -7.47
C LEU A 78 17.49 -2.37 -7.49
N ASN A 79 17.23 -1.68 -8.59
CA ASN A 79 17.46 -0.24 -8.71
C ASN A 79 16.57 0.56 -7.75
N SER A 80 15.35 0.08 -7.50
CA SER A 80 14.41 0.69 -6.54
C SER A 80 14.76 0.34 -5.09
N ALA A 81 15.07 -0.93 -4.83
CA ALA A 81 15.34 -1.42 -3.49
C ALA A 81 16.61 -0.80 -2.89
N GLN A 82 17.65 -0.61 -3.70
CA GLN A 82 18.91 0.03 -3.28
C GLN A 82 19.47 -0.58 -1.99
N PHE A 83 19.39 -1.92 -1.88
CA PHE A 83 19.87 -2.66 -0.73
C PHE A 83 21.35 -2.36 -0.47
N ASP A 84 21.65 -1.90 0.74
CA ASP A 84 22.96 -1.38 1.16
C ASP A 84 23.48 -1.98 2.47
N ARG A 85 22.69 -2.82 3.15
CA ARG A 85 23.07 -3.46 4.42
C ARG A 85 23.27 -4.95 4.20
N GLU A 86 24.51 -5.41 4.10
CA GLU A 86 24.81 -6.80 3.72
C GLU A 86 24.11 -7.85 4.60
N HIS A 87 24.16 -7.67 5.92
CA HIS A 87 23.52 -8.60 6.86
C HIS A 87 21.99 -8.44 6.90
N GLU A 88 21.48 -7.20 7.06
CA GLU A 88 20.03 -6.95 7.13
C GLU A 88 19.32 -7.23 5.79
N ASP A 89 20.00 -7.12 4.65
CA ASP A 89 19.41 -7.33 3.32
C ASP A 89 19.59 -8.75 2.77
N HIS A 90 20.14 -9.69 3.56
CA HIS A 90 20.30 -11.08 3.13
C HIS A 90 18.96 -11.72 2.72
N TRP A 91 17.99 -11.78 3.64
CA TRP A 91 16.66 -12.31 3.33
C TRP A 91 15.84 -11.40 2.41
N PRO A 92 15.82 -10.06 2.59
CA PRO A 92 15.17 -9.16 1.64
C PRO A 92 15.54 -9.38 0.16
N ARG A 93 16.82 -9.58 -0.16
CA ARG A 93 17.28 -9.87 -1.53
C ARG A 93 16.74 -11.19 -2.06
N GLN A 94 16.72 -12.23 -1.23
CA GLN A 94 16.19 -13.53 -1.62
C GLN A 94 14.68 -13.46 -1.85
N TRP A 95 13.95 -12.79 -0.96
CA TRP A 95 12.52 -12.56 -1.10
C TRP A 95 12.20 -11.74 -2.35
N ALA A 96 13.00 -10.73 -2.69
CA ALA A 96 12.82 -9.93 -3.89
C ALA A 96 12.91 -10.79 -5.14
N LYS A 97 13.98 -11.61 -5.25
CA LYS A 97 14.14 -12.56 -6.35
C LYS A 97 12.97 -13.53 -6.43
N ALA A 98 12.62 -14.17 -5.32
CA ALA A 98 11.54 -15.16 -5.27
C ALA A 98 10.17 -14.54 -5.59
N PHE A 99 9.94 -13.29 -5.20
CA PHE A 99 8.72 -12.56 -5.54
C PHE A 99 8.65 -12.23 -7.04
N VAL A 100 9.74 -11.75 -7.65
CA VAL A 100 9.80 -11.50 -9.10
C VAL A 100 9.60 -12.82 -9.86
N ASP A 101 10.16 -13.92 -9.35
CA ASP A 101 9.94 -15.23 -9.95
C ASP A 101 8.46 -15.62 -9.91
N PHE A 102 7.82 -15.50 -8.74
CA PHE A 102 6.40 -15.74 -8.58
C PHE A 102 5.53 -14.82 -9.46
N ALA A 103 5.86 -13.53 -9.53
CA ALA A 103 5.14 -12.52 -10.31
C ALA A 103 5.23 -12.77 -11.83
N THR A 104 6.28 -13.46 -12.28
CA THR A 104 6.49 -13.83 -13.68
C THR A 104 5.79 -15.15 -14.03
N ASP A 105 5.94 -16.18 -13.19
CA ASP A 105 5.58 -17.55 -13.59
C ASP A 105 4.21 -18.00 -13.08
N GLU A 106 3.80 -17.51 -11.92
CA GLU A 106 2.71 -18.11 -11.15
C GLU A 106 1.59 -17.15 -10.81
N MET A 107 1.88 -15.86 -10.55
CA MET A 107 0.93 -14.94 -9.93
C MET A 107 -0.36 -14.81 -10.75
N GLU A 108 -0.25 -14.58 -12.06
CA GLU A 108 -1.40 -14.44 -12.95
C GLU A 108 -2.31 -15.68 -12.90
N ASN A 109 -1.73 -16.87 -13.08
CA ASN A 109 -2.47 -18.13 -13.08
C ASN A 109 -3.07 -18.44 -11.70
N TYR A 110 -2.32 -18.16 -10.63
CA TYR A 110 -2.75 -18.41 -9.26
C TYR A 110 -4.00 -17.58 -8.90
N VAL A 111 -3.98 -16.28 -9.18
CA VAL A 111 -5.13 -15.41 -8.82
C VAL A 111 -6.31 -15.58 -9.78
N LYS A 112 -6.06 -15.78 -11.08
CA LYS A 112 -7.13 -16.05 -12.06
C LYS A 112 -7.80 -17.39 -11.82
N GLY A 113 -7.05 -18.41 -11.39
CA GLY A 113 -7.58 -19.71 -10.99
C GLY A 113 -8.54 -19.65 -9.80
N LEU A 114 -8.45 -18.60 -8.98
CA LEU A 114 -9.38 -18.31 -7.87
C LEU A 114 -10.52 -17.35 -8.28
N GLY A 115 -10.61 -17.00 -9.57
CA GLY A 115 -11.66 -16.16 -10.13
C GLY A 115 -11.36 -14.66 -10.10
N LEU A 116 -10.12 -14.22 -9.85
CA LEU A 116 -9.75 -12.82 -9.93
C LEU A 116 -9.57 -12.39 -11.40
N GLY A 117 -10.21 -11.29 -11.80
CA GLY A 117 -10.01 -10.67 -13.12
C GLY A 117 -9.16 -9.40 -13.04
N PHE A 118 -8.50 -9.05 -14.14
CA PHE A 118 -7.80 -7.78 -14.32
C PHE A 118 -8.54 -6.85 -15.29
N MET A 119 -8.36 -5.55 -15.07
CA MET A 119 -8.67 -4.53 -16.07
C MET A 119 -7.77 -4.71 -17.29
N PHE A 120 -8.27 -4.36 -18.48
CA PHE A 120 -7.52 -4.55 -19.71
C PHE A 120 -6.27 -3.64 -19.79
N ASN A 121 -6.32 -2.47 -19.16
CA ASN A 121 -5.22 -1.51 -19.16
C ASN A 121 -4.24 -1.82 -18.01
N VAL A 122 -2.96 -1.92 -18.35
CA VAL A 122 -1.88 -2.03 -17.36
C VAL A 122 -1.41 -0.63 -17.00
N GLY A 123 -1.45 -0.28 -15.71
CA GLY A 123 -1.11 1.06 -15.23
C GLY A 123 0.39 1.29 -15.08
N TRP A 124 0.78 2.56 -15.24
CA TRP A 124 2.11 3.08 -14.90
C TRP A 124 1.93 4.21 -13.87
N ALA A 125 1.73 3.80 -12.62
CA ALA A 125 1.27 4.72 -11.57
C ALA A 125 2.39 5.66 -11.12
N GLU A 126 3.64 5.19 -11.14
CA GLU A 126 4.85 5.89 -10.77
C GLU A 126 5.94 5.63 -11.83
N ARG A 127 6.50 6.70 -12.41
CA ARG A 127 7.42 6.61 -13.56
C ARG A 127 8.90 6.55 -13.18
N GLY A 128 9.21 6.71 -11.91
CA GLY A 128 10.57 6.66 -11.40
C GLY A 128 11.26 8.02 -11.28
N ASP A 129 12.53 7.96 -10.86
CA ASP A 129 13.37 9.12 -10.54
C ASP A 129 14.03 9.78 -11.77
N GLY A 130 13.70 9.30 -12.97
CA GLY A 130 14.18 9.82 -14.25
C GLY A 130 15.55 9.32 -14.70
N ARG A 131 16.21 8.42 -13.95
CA ARG A 131 17.45 7.75 -14.37
C ARG A 131 17.16 6.33 -14.89
N ALA A 132 17.95 5.87 -15.87
CA ALA A 132 17.78 4.53 -16.46
C ALA A 132 18.20 3.39 -15.50
N ASP A 133 19.09 3.69 -14.55
CA ASP A 133 19.57 2.82 -13.49
C ASP A 133 18.99 3.20 -12.11
N GLY A 134 17.94 4.03 -12.09
CA GLY A 134 17.32 4.57 -10.89
C GLY A 134 16.02 3.86 -10.48
N HIS A 135 15.36 4.43 -9.47
CA HIS A 135 14.08 3.93 -8.98
C HIS A 135 13.01 4.04 -10.06
N GLY A 136 12.16 3.01 -10.17
CA GLY A 136 10.94 3.02 -10.96
C GLY A 136 10.79 1.77 -11.83
N ASN A 137 9.59 1.57 -12.35
CA ASN A 137 9.32 0.56 -13.36
C ASN A 137 9.72 1.09 -14.75
N SER A 138 10.53 0.32 -15.49
CA SER A 138 10.88 0.60 -16.90
C SER A 138 9.70 0.44 -17.85
N VAL A 139 8.72 -0.39 -17.50
CA VAL A 139 7.47 -0.62 -18.24
C VAL A 139 6.28 -0.75 -17.29
N PRO A 140 5.04 -0.50 -17.74
CA PRO A 140 3.86 -0.64 -16.88
C PRO A 140 3.69 -2.08 -16.34
N ARG A 141 3.55 -2.23 -15.02
CA ARG A 141 3.32 -3.52 -14.31
C ARG A 141 2.18 -3.49 -13.29
N PHE A 142 1.47 -2.36 -13.15
CA PHE A 142 0.40 -2.21 -12.18
C PHE A 142 -0.93 -2.73 -12.74
N HIS A 143 -1.29 -3.97 -12.41
CA HIS A 143 -2.51 -4.63 -12.86
C HIS A 143 -3.65 -4.33 -11.90
N LEU A 144 -4.59 -3.50 -12.34
CA LEU A 144 -5.77 -3.16 -11.53
C LEU A 144 -6.77 -4.31 -11.58
N THR A 145 -7.20 -4.82 -10.42
CA THR A 145 -8.17 -5.90 -10.35
C THR A 145 -9.60 -5.42 -10.58
N TRP A 146 -10.39 -6.24 -11.28
CA TRP A 146 -11.82 -5.98 -11.46
C TRP A 146 -12.57 -6.26 -10.16
N GLY A 147 -13.03 -5.22 -9.48
CA GLY A 147 -13.56 -5.30 -8.12
C GLY A 147 -12.57 -4.89 -7.01
N THR A 148 -11.39 -4.36 -7.37
CA THR A 148 -10.40 -3.73 -6.47
C THR A 148 -10.01 -4.60 -5.26
N GLY A 149 -9.66 -3.97 -4.11
CA GLY A 149 -9.29 -4.64 -2.87
C GLY A 149 -10.34 -5.64 -2.33
N PRO A 150 -11.66 -5.34 -2.35
CA PRO A 150 -12.69 -6.27 -1.91
C PRO A 150 -12.66 -7.58 -2.70
N GLU A 151 -12.43 -7.53 -4.01
CA GLU A 151 -12.31 -8.74 -4.81
C GLU A 151 -11.04 -9.52 -4.50
N VAL A 152 -9.89 -8.84 -4.31
CA VAL A 152 -8.64 -9.50 -3.92
C VAL A 152 -8.80 -10.22 -2.58
N VAL A 153 -9.57 -9.65 -1.64
CA VAL A 153 -9.91 -10.32 -0.37
C VAL A 153 -10.89 -11.47 -0.61
N ARG A 154 -11.92 -11.27 -1.45
CA ARG A 154 -13.01 -12.23 -1.68
C ARG A 154 -12.49 -13.60 -2.09
N ILE A 155 -11.56 -13.66 -3.05
CA ILE A 155 -11.06 -14.93 -3.62
C ILE A 155 -10.41 -15.85 -2.59
N PHE A 156 -9.93 -15.30 -1.45
CA PHE A 156 -9.41 -16.09 -0.32
C PHE A 156 -10.43 -16.19 0.82
N LYS A 157 -11.16 -15.10 1.10
CA LYS A 157 -12.15 -15.04 2.17
C LYS A 157 -13.25 -16.09 2.00
N GLU A 158 -13.84 -16.21 0.80
CA GLU A 158 -14.97 -17.13 0.58
C GLU A 158 -14.59 -18.60 0.80
N PRO A 159 -13.48 -19.12 0.21
CA PRO A 159 -13.01 -20.47 0.53
C PRO A 159 -12.68 -20.68 2.01
N VAL A 160 -12.13 -19.68 2.70
CA VAL A 160 -11.82 -19.76 4.13
C VAL A 160 -13.09 -19.82 4.98
N LEU A 161 -14.11 -19.01 4.66
CA LEU A 161 -15.42 -19.09 5.32
C LEU A 161 -16.15 -20.40 5.03
N GLN A 162 -15.94 -20.99 3.85
CA GLN A 162 -16.44 -22.33 3.59
C GLN A 162 -15.73 -23.38 4.46
N ALA A 163 -14.40 -23.30 4.57
CA ALA A 163 -13.63 -24.18 5.45
C ALA A 163 -13.97 -24.01 6.95
N GLU A 164 -14.48 -22.84 7.36
CA GLU A 164 -15.07 -22.65 8.68
C GLU A 164 -16.34 -23.49 8.87
N LYS A 165 -17.26 -23.43 7.91
CA LYS A 165 -18.48 -24.27 7.92
C LYS A 165 -18.15 -25.76 7.91
N ASP A 166 -17.06 -26.14 7.24
CA ASP A 166 -16.58 -27.52 7.17
C ASP A 166 -15.82 -27.95 8.45
N GLY A 167 -15.68 -27.06 9.44
CA GLY A 167 -15.03 -27.35 10.73
C GLY A 167 -13.50 -27.43 10.68
N ILE A 168 -12.88 -27.01 9.58
CA ILE A 168 -11.41 -26.98 9.42
C ILE A 168 -10.84 -25.69 10.03
N ILE A 169 -11.57 -24.59 9.90
CA ILE A 169 -11.17 -23.26 10.39
C ILE A 169 -12.11 -22.82 11.50
N GLN A 170 -11.58 -22.15 12.51
CA GLN A 170 -12.36 -21.44 13.51
C GLN A 170 -11.93 -19.98 13.57
N PHE A 171 -12.87 -19.05 13.43
CA PHE A 171 -12.62 -17.65 13.74
C PHE A 171 -12.86 -17.35 15.22
N LYS A 172 -11.96 -16.55 15.79
CA LYS A 172 -12.05 -15.97 17.14
C LYS A 172 -11.85 -14.46 17.02
N HIS A 173 -12.93 -13.78 16.67
CA HIS A 173 -13.00 -12.32 16.65
C HIS A 173 -12.92 -11.74 18.06
N ARG A 174 -12.61 -10.46 18.18
CA ARG A 174 -12.49 -9.77 19.47
C ARG A 174 -11.43 -10.41 20.40
N HIS A 175 -10.42 -11.06 19.84
CA HIS A 175 -9.30 -11.65 20.58
C HIS A 175 -8.01 -10.86 20.31
N ALA A 176 -7.60 -10.04 21.27
CA ALA A 176 -6.36 -9.29 21.23
C ALA A 176 -5.22 -10.09 21.88
N VAL A 177 -4.36 -10.71 21.05
CA VAL A 177 -3.13 -11.42 21.48
C VAL A 177 -2.13 -10.49 22.17
N ASP A 178 -1.79 -10.68 23.43
CA ASP A 178 -0.81 -9.83 24.13
C ASP A 178 0.58 -10.47 24.25
N GLU A 179 0.68 -11.79 24.05
CA GLU A 179 1.93 -12.55 24.18
C GLU A 179 1.95 -13.78 23.26
N ILE A 180 3.15 -14.10 22.73
CA ILE A 180 3.45 -15.38 22.07
C ILE A 180 4.06 -16.31 23.11
N ILE A 181 3.46 -17.49 23.28
CA ILE A 181 3.92 -18.49 24.26
C ILE A 181 5.07 -19.27 23.63
N VAL A 182 6.24 -19.19 24.25
CA VAL A 182 7.44 -19.92 23.86
C VAL A 182 7.70 -21.03 24.89
N ASP A 183 7.88 -22.26 24.41
CA ASP A 183 8.32 -23.36 25.27
C ASP A 183 9.80 -23.17 25.61
N GLU A 184 10.11 -22.98 26.89
CA GLU A 184 11.47 -22.65 27.35
C GLU A 184 12.50 -23.75 27.07
N LYS A 185 12.06 -25.02 26.98
CA LYS A 185 12.97 -26.16 26.77
C LYS A 185 13.37 -26.31 25.31
N THR A 186 12.43 -26.08 24.41
CA THR A 186 12.60 -26.28 22.97
C THR A 186 12.82 -24.98 22.20
N GLY A 187 12.56 -23.83 22.82
CA GLY A 187 12.57 -22.52 22.17
C GLY A 187 11.50 -22.36 21.09
N ARG A 188 10.48 -23.23 21.07
CA ARG A 188 9.42 -23.23 20.05
C ARG A 188 8.27 -22.32 20.44
N ALA A 189 7.71 -21.57 19.48
CA ALA A 189 6.41 -20.94 19.67
C ALA A 189 5.29 -22.00 19.67
N VAL A 190 4.58 -22.11 20.79
CA VAL A 190 3.58 -23.18 21.04
C VAL A 190 2.18 -22.63 21.25
N GLY A 191 1.99 -21.32 21.18
CA GLY A 191 0.69 -20.72 21.41
C GLY A 191 0.72 -19.20 21.53
N VAL A 192 -0.42 -18.64 21.92
CA VAL A 192 -0.61 -17.22 22.21
C VAL A 192 -1.54 -17.06 23.41
N LYS A 193 -1.39 -15.96 24.14
CA LYS A 193 -2.36 -15.54 25.16
C LYS A 193 -2.67 -14.06 25.03
N GLY A 194 -3.80 -13.64 25.57
CA GLY A 194 -4.23 -12.25 25.47
C GLY A 194 -5.60 -11.99 26.09
N ARG A 195 -6.25 -10.93 25.61
CA ARG A 195 -7.54 -10.45 26.10
C ARG A 195 -8.66 -10.74 25.12
N ILE A 196 -9.83 -11.09 25.66
CA ILE A 196 -11.10 -11.08 24.95
C ILE A 196 -11.70 -9.69 25.14
N LEU A 197 -12.03 -9.03 24.04
CA LEU A 197 -12.62 -7.70 24.00
C LEU A 197 -14.14 -7.82 24.00
N GLU A 198 -14.82 -6.79 24.52
CA GLU A 198 -16.29 -6.73 24.39
C GLU A 198 -16.72 -6.75 22.91
N GLU A 199 -17.91 -7.30 22.68
CA GLU A 199 -18.53 -7.30 21.36
C GLU A 199 -18.73 -5.87 20.87
N ASP A 200 -18.55 -5.71 19.57
CA ASP A 200 -18.67 -4.42 18.89
C ASP A 200 -19.09 -4.68 17.45
N ASP A 201 -20.27 -4.19 17.07
CA ASP A 201 -20.89 -4.38 15.77
C ASP A 201 -20.60 -3.23 14.79
N ALA A 202 -19.67 -2.33 15.14
CA ALA A 202 -19.32 -1.21 14.29
C ALA A 202 -18.98 -1.66 12.87
N ILE A 203 -19.39 -0.81 11.93
CA ILE A 203 -19.13 -1.02 10.52
C ILE A 203 -17.63 -1.00 10.22
N ARG A 204 -17.25 -1.64 9.11
CA ARG A 204 -15.85 -1.79 8.70
C ARG A 204 -15.10 -0.45 8.71
N GLY A 205 -13.88 -0.46 9.26
CA GLY A 205 -12.98 0.70 9.29
C GLY A 205 -13.24 1.69 10.43
N VAL A 206 -14.44 1.70 11.03
CA VAL A 206 -14.70 2.49 12.24
C VAL A 206 -13.94 1.88 13.40
N LYS A 207 -13.42 2.74 14.29
CA LYS A 207 -12.68 2.30 15.47
C LYS A 207 -13.62 1.52 16.39
N THR A 208 -13.28 0.27 16.66
CA THR A 208 -13.99 -0.59 17.62
C THR A 208 -13.44 -0.45 19.04
N SER A 209 -14.21 -0.91 20.03
CA SER A 209 -13.83 -0.91 21.44
C SER A 209 -12.55 -1.72 21.69
N ARG A 210 -11.84 -1.35 22.76
CA ARG A 210 -10.65 -2.02 23.30
C ARG A 210 -10.84 -2.42 24.77
N THR A 211 -12.07 -2.36 25.29
CA THR A 211 -12.41 -2.82 26.64
C THR A 211 -12.26 -4.32 26.72
N ALA A 212 -11.44 -4.80 27.64
CA ALA A 212 -11.25 -6.23 27.88
C ALA A 212 -12.31 -6.74 28.88
N ILE A 213 -12.90 -7.90 28.57
CA ILE A 213 -13.91 -8.55 29.41
C ILE A 213 -13.44 -9.89 29.97
N ASP A 214 -12.43 -10.51 29.35
CA ASP A 214 -11.84 -11.76 29.80
C ASP A 214 -10.43 -11.93 29.20
N THR A 215 -9.79 -13.07 29.47
CA THR A 215 -8.49 -13.48 28.94
C THR A 215 -8.59 -14.83 28.24
N PHE A 216 -7.61 -15.14 27.39
CA PHE A 216 -7.52 -16.44 26.74
C PHE A 216 -6.07 -16.92 26.66
N GLU A 217 -5.91 -18.24 26.61
CA GLU A 217 -4.68 -18.93 26.23
C GLU A 217 -5.05 -19.99 25.18
N LEU A 218 -4.30 -20.01 24.06
CA LEU A 218 -4.49 -20.98 22.98
C LEU A 218 -3.14 -21.60 22.63
N ARG A 219 -3.10 -22.93 22.60
CA ARG A 219 -1.91 -23.70 22.20
C ARG A 219 -2.15 -24.35 20.85
N GLY A 220 -1.10 -24.40 20.04
CA GLY A 220 -1.17 -24.84 18.66
C GLY A 220 0.10 -25.54 18.21
N ALA A 221 0.06 -26.07 16.98
CA ALA A 221 1.21 -26.66 16.33
C ALA A 221 2.22 -25.58 15.90
N ALA A 222 1.75 -24.44 15.41
CA ALA A 222 2.55 -23.29 15.00
C ALA A 222 1.74 -21.98 15.14
N VAL A 223 2.43 -20.85 15.15
CA VAL A 223 1.85 -19.49 15.22
C VAL A 223 2.30 -18.69 14.00
N LEU A 224 1.36 -18.11 13.27
CA LEU A 224 1.59 -17.12 12.22
C LEU A 224 1.17 -15.72 12.69
N VAL A 225 2.07 -14.75 12.58
CA VAL A 225 1.76 -13.33 12.76
C VAL A 225 1.53 -12.66 11.40
N SER A 226 0.32 -12.13 11.18
CA SER A 226 -0.09 -11.46 9.94
C SER A 226 -0.94 -10.21 10.21
N SER A 227 -0.50 -9.40 11.17
CA SER A 227 -1.26 -8.30 11.79
C SER A 227 -1.16 -6.93 11.10
N GLY A 228 -0.43 -6.81 9.99
CA GLY A 228 -0.18 -5.53 9.33
C GLY A 228 0.98 -4.73 9.96
N GLY A 229 1.17 -3.49 9.47
CA GLY A 229 2.24 -2.58 9.90
C GLY A 229 1.78 -1.52 10.91
N ILE A 230 2.55 -0.44 11.03
CA ILE A 230 2.33 0.63 12.03
C ILE A 230 1.55 1.84 11.49
N GLY A 231 1.10 1.82 10.23
CA GLY A 231 0.62 3.02 9.52
C GLY A 231 -0.54 3.77 10.17
N GLY A 232 -1.34 3.11 11.01
CA GLY A 232 -2.46 3.70 11.75
C GLY A 232 -2.04 4.32 13.09
N ASN A 233 -0.81 4.07 13.52
CA ASN A 233 -0.22 4.57 14.74
C ASN A 233 0.81 5.66 14.42
N VAL A 234 0.35 6.91 14.35
CA VAL A 234 1.18 8.07 14.00
C VAL A 234 2.38 8.22 14.94
N GLU A 235 2.23 7.91 16.23
CA GLU A 235 3.34 8.03 17.18
C GLU A 235 4.41 6.96 16.95
N ALA A 236 4.03 5.73 16.59
CA ALA A 236 4.99 4.71 16.17
C ALA A 236 5.70 5.07 14.85
N VAL A 237 4.98 5.67 13.89
CA VAL A 237 5.56 6.20 12.64
C VAL A 237 6.61 7.27 12.95
N LYS A 238 6.26 8.25 13.81
CA LYS A 238 7.18 9.32 14.21
C LYS A 238 8.40 8.77 14.95
N ALA A 239 8.21 7.81 15.85
CA ALA A 239 9.31 7.19 16.59
C ALA A 239 10.28 6.41 15.68
N SER A 240 9.80 5.91 14.55
CA SER A 240 10.62 5.18 13.56
C SER A 240 11.13 6.08 12.43
N TRP A 241 10.85 7.38 12.46
CA TRP A 241 11.11 8.29 11.34
C TRP A 241 12.60 8.49 11.10
N PRO A 242 13.12 8.18 9.89
CA PRO A 242 14.54 8.27 9.58
C PRO A 242 14.97 9.71 9.27
N VAL A 243 15.21 10.50 10.31
CA VAL A 243 15.56 11.92 10.17
C VAL A 243 16.82 12.14 9.32
N ASP A 244 17.81 11.27 9.42
CA ASP A 244 19.06 11.39 8.66
C ASP A 244 18.86 11.17 7.14
N ARG A 245 17.80 10.44 6.76
CA ARG A 245 17.52 10.07 5.35
C ARG A 245 16.43 10.91 4.72
N LEU A 246 15.32 11.10 5.41
CA LEU A 246 14.14 11.79 4.87
C LEU A 246 14.16 13.29 5.14
N GLY A 247 14.82 13.76 6.21
CA GLY A 247 14.98 15.18 6.47
C GLY A 247 15.08 15.51 7.95
N PRO A 248 15.61 16.70 8.29
CA PRO A 248 16.14 17.01 9.62
C PRO A 248 15.09 17.09 10.74
N LYS A 249 13.79 16.98 10.40
CA LYS A 249 12.67 17.06 11.33
C LYS A 249 11.61 16.03 10.97
N VAL A 250 11.04 15.42 11.99
CA VAL A 250 9.82 14.61 11.84
C VAL A 250 8.65 15.54 11.48
N PRO A 251 7.87 15.24 10.43
CA PRO A 251 6.69 16.03 10.08
C PRO A 251 5.70 16.14 11.24
N LYS A 252 5.02 17.28 11.36
CA LYS A 252 4.06 17.52 12.44
C LYS A 252 2.69 16.97 12.09
N ASN A 253 2.28 17.18 10.84
CA ASN A 253 0.96 16.84 10.34
C ASN A 253 1.01 15.61 9.43
N PHE A 254 0.09 14.69 9.66
CA PHE A 254 -0.15 13.53 8.81
C PHE A 254 -1.64 13.34 8.61
N VAL A 255 -2.01 12.88 7.41
CA VAL A 255 -3.28 12.17 7.21
C VAL A 255 -3.01 10.66 7.21
N VAL A 256 -3.98 9.85 7.61
CA VAL A 256 -3.80 8.42 7.88
C VAL A 256 -4.54 7.59 6.84
N GLY A 257 -3.81 6.87 5.99
CA GLY A 257 -4.41 6.08 4.91
C GLY A 257 -4.72 4.62 5.23
N VAL A 258 -4.77 4.25 6.51
CA VAL A 258 -5.13 2.91 6.99
C VAL A 258 -6.10 2.99 8.17
N PRO A 259 -6.95 1.96 8.37
CA PRO A 259 -7.81 1.91 9.55
C PRO A 259 -7.03 1.97 10.88
N ALA A 260 -7.71 2.44 11.93
CA ALA A 260 -7.12 2.62 13.26
C ALA A 260 -6.56 1.32 13.88
N HIS A 261 -7.08 0.15 13.48
CA HIS A 261 -6.60 -1.14 13.97
C HIS A 261 -5.26 -1.59 13.37
N VAL A 262 -4.71 -0.86 12.39
CA VAL A 262 -3.36 -1.09 11.83
C VAL A 262 -2.33 -0.41 12.74
N ASP A 263 -2.24 -0.90 13.98
CA ASP A 263 -1.52 -0.26 15.09
C ASP A 263 -0.08 -0.77 15.27
N GLY A 264 0.27 -1.88 14.63
CA GLY A 264 1.59 -2.49 14.64
C GLY A 264 1.99 -3.20 15.93
N ARG A 265 1.07 -3.41 16.88
CA ARG A 265 1.42 -3.92 18.23
C ARG A 265 2.14 -5.27 18.23
N MET A 266 1.83 -6.14 17.27
CA MET A 266 2.46 -7.45 17.17
C MET A 266 3.94 -7.40 16.76
N VAL A 267 4.43 -6.28 16.21
CA VAL A 267 5.86 -6.09 15.92
C VAL A 267 6.65 -6.18 17.22
N GLY A 268 6.28 -5.38 18.23
CA GLY A 268 6.94 -5.40 19.54
C GLY A 268 6.68 -6.68 20.35
N ILE A 269 5.50 -7.29 20.22
CA ILE A 269 5.21 -8.58 20.87
C ILE A 269 6.08 -9.70 20.30
N SER A 270 6.28 -9.72 18.99
CA SER A 270 7.14 -10.73 18.34
C SER A 270 8.61 -10.51 18.70
N GLU A 271 9.09 -9.26 18.74
CA GLU A 271 10.43 -8.91 19.21
C GLU A 271 10.68 -9.40 20.64
N LYS A 272 9.73 -9.15 21.56
CA LYS A 272 9.81 -9.64 22.95
C LYS A 272 9.86 -11.17 23.06
N ALA A 273 9.24 -11.88 22.11
CA ALA A 273 9.31 -13.35 22.04
C ALA A 273 10.66 -13.86 21.48
N GLY A 274 11.53 -12.98 20.99
CA GLY A 274 12.84 -13.30 20.43
C GLY A 274 12.90 -13.34 18.91
N ALA A 275 11.93 -12.74 18.21
CA ALA A 275 12.02 -12.50 16.77
C ALA A 275 13.01 -11.37 16.45
N HIS A 276 13.78 -11.52 15.38
CA HIS A 276 14.65 -10.48 14.88
C HIS A 276 13.87 -9.45 14.05
N LEU A 277 14.04 -8.17 14.36
CA LEU A 277 13.49 -7.06 13.60
C LEU A 277 14.61 -6.32 12.89
N ILE A 278 14.41 -6.04 11.60
CA ILE A 278 15.38 -5.33 10.76
C ILE A 278 14.71 -4.17 10.02
N ASN A 279 15.51 -3.21 9.55
CA ASN A 279 15.07 -2.14 8.66
C ASN A 279 13.90 -1.27 9.17
N ARG A 280 13.79 -1.06 10.49
CA ARG A 280 12.68 -0.31 11.13
C ARG A 280 12.51 1.11 10.59
N ASP A 281 13.59 1.67 10.04
CA ASP A 281 13.68 2.99 9.43
C ASP A 281 13.17 3.06 7.97
N ARG A 282 12.85 1.92 7.36
CA ARG A 282 12.32 1.83 5.99
C ARG A 282 10.80 1.87 5.99
N MET A 283 10.26 2.98 5.49
CA MET A 283 8.82 3.27 5.43
C MET A 283 8.43 3.85 4.08
N TRP A 284 7.17 3.67 3.72
CA TRP A 284 6.59 4.20 2.49
C TRP A 284 5.36 5.04 2.81
N HIS A 285 5.49 6.34 2.54
CA HIS A 285 4.47 7.35 2.79
C HIS A 285 4.25 8.16 1.53
N TYR A 286 2.99 8.45 1.24
CA TYR A 286 2.64 9.18 0.05
C TYR A 286 2.64 10.68 0.31
N THR A 287 2.92 11.46 -0.73
CA THR A 287 3.05 12.91 -0.67
C THR A 287 1.84 13.64 -1.26
N GLU A 288 0.96 12.93 -1.97
CA GLU A 288 -0.28 13.44 -2.54
C GLU A 288 -1.51 13.13 -1.66
N GLY A 289 -1.38 13.28 -0.34
CA GLY A 289 -2.44 13.00 0.63
C GLY A 289 -3.48 14.10 0.75
N LEU A 290 -4.75 13.71 0.87
CA LEU A 290 -5.90 14.58 1.13
C LEU A 290 -6.53 14.23 2.47
N GLN A 291 -7.00 15.22 3.21
CA GLN A 291 -7.96 14.96 4.29
C GLN A 291 -9.30 14.52 3.67
N ASN A 292 -9.79 13.35 4.07
CA ASN A 292 -11.08 12.86 3.59
C ASN A 292 -12.21 13.78 4.09
N TRP A 293 -13.07 14.24 3.18
CA TRP A 293 -14.24 15.06 3.52
C TRP A 293 -15.33 14.25 4.23
N ASN A 294 -15.37 12.93 4.00
CA ASN A 294 -16.26 11.99 4.66
C ASN A 294 -15.45 10.85 5.31
N PRO A 295 -14.79 11.11 6.46
CA PRO A 295 -13.87 10.17 7.07
C PRO A 295 -14.58 8.93 7.62
N ILE A 296 -13.88 7.79 7.59
CA ILE A 296 -14.37 6.50 8.11
C ILE A 296 -13.62 6.16 9.42
N TRP A 297 -12.33 6.50 9.48
CA TRP A 297 -11.49 6.40 10.67
C TRP A 297 -10.89 7.75 11.06
N PRO A 298 -10.34 7.90 12.28
CA PRO A 298 -9.70 9.13 12.71
C PRO A 298 -8.57 9.56 11.76
N ASN A 299 -8.55 10.84 11.40
CA ASN A 299 -7.58 11.42 10.45
C ASN A 299 -7.56 10.73 9.08
N HIS A 300 -8.67 10.15 8.62
CA HIS A 300 -8.75 9.42 7.35
C HIS A 300 -8.17 10.26 6.19
N GLY A 301 -7.06 9.78 5.64
CA GLY A 301 -6.39 10.32 4.49
C GLY A 301 -6.65 9.51 3.23
N ILE A 302 -6.79 10.20 2.10
CA ILE A 302 -6.88 9.59 0.76
C ILE A 302 -5.69 10.04 -0.08
N ARG A 303 -5.04 9.12 -0.78
CA ARG A 303 -3.99 9.47 -1.74
C ARG A 303 -4.62 9.81 -3.08
N ILE A 304 -4.25 10.94 -3.68
CA ILE A 304 -4.42 11.15 -5.11
C ILE A 304 -3.44 10.21 -5.84
N LEU A 305 -3.93 9.43 -6.78
CA LEU A 305 -3.10 8.90 -7.85
C LEU A 305 -3.15 9.98 -8.92
N PRO A 306 -2.07 10.76 -9.14
CA PRO A 306 -2.06 11.78 -10.19
C PRO A 306 -1.56 11.19 -11.52
N ALA A 307 -1.68 11.97 -12.58
CA ALA A 307 -0.83 11.85 -13.75
C ALA A 307 -0.01 13.16 -13.90
N PRO A 308 0.94 13.25 -14.85
CA PRO A 308 2.04 14.20 -14.74
C PRO A 308 1.67 15.66 -15.04
N SER A 309 0.42 16.02 -15.32
CA SER A 309 0.09 17.35 -15.86
C SER A 309 -0.03 18.46 -14.81
N SER A 310 -0.41 18.14 -13.57
CA SER A 310 -0.53 19.13 -12.48
C SER A 310 0.81 19.81 -12.19
N LEU A 311 0.81 21.12 -12.01
CA LEU A 311 1.99 21.84 -11.53
C LEU A 311 2.17 21.58 -10.03
N TRP A 312 3.33 21.09 -9.61
CA TRP A 312 3.63 20.81 -8.21
C TRP A 312 4.58 21.85 -7.61
N LEU A 313 4.13 22.52 -6.56
CA LEU A 313 4.89 23.52 -5.83
C LEU A 313 5.12 23.10 -4.38
N ASP A 314 6.25 23.49 -3.79
CA ASP A 314 6.47 23.41 -2.35
C ASP A 314 5.56 24.39 -1.59
N ALA A 315 5.57 24.34 -0.26
CA ALA A 315 4.77 25.25 0.57
C ALA A 315 5.05 26.73 0.30
N ALA A 316 6.26 27.09 -0.17
CA ALA A 316 6.70 28.46 -0.47
C ALA A 316 6.46 28.87 -1.93
N GLY A 317 5.77 28.05 -2.71
CA GLY A 317 5.42 28.35 -4.10
C GLY A 317 6.57 28.17 -5.09
N ASN A 318 7.65 27.48 -4.72
CA ASN A 318 8.69 27.06 -5.66
C ASN A 318 8.25 25.77 -6.34
N ARG A 319 8.46 25.66 -7.66
CA ARG A 319 8.23 24.39 -8.35
C ARG A 319 9.19 23.33 -7.84
N LEU A 320 8.69 22.12 -7.63
CA LEU A 320 9.54 20.99 -7.27
C LEU A 320 10.58 20.74 -8.40
N PRO A 321 11.83 20.39 -8.05
CA PRO A 321 12.88 20.19 -9.03
C PRO A 321 12.63 18.93 -9.88
N PRO A 322 13.12 18.88 -11.13
CA PRO A 322 13.17 17.62 -11.88
C PRO A 322 13.91 16.52 -11.09
N TYR A 323 13.41 15.30 -10.96
CA TYR A 323 12.22 14.68 -11.58
C TYR A 323 11.02 14.53 -10.61
N LEU A 324 10.87 15.42 -9.63
CA LEU A 324 9.83 15.35 -8.59
C LEU A 324 8.49 15.90 -9.10
N PHE A 325 7.94 15.24 -10.11
CA PHE A 325 6.65 15.56 -10.71
C PHE A 325 5.56 14.59 -10.24
N PRO A 326 4.26 14.94 -10.39
CA PRO A 326 3.18 14.06 -9.96
C PRO A 326 3.30 12.66 -10.59
N GLY A 327 3.27 11.61 -9.77
CA GLY A 327 3.40 10.22 -10.23
C GLY A 327 4.77 9.86 -10.80
N SER A 328 5.85 10.43 -10.23
CA SER A 328 7.24 10.15 -10.64
C SER A 328 8.06 9.44 -9.56
N ASP A 329 8.42 10.12 -8.47
CA ASP A 329 9.24 9.54 -7.39
C ASP A 329 8.69 9.98 -6.02
N THR A 330 7.96 9.08 -5.38
CA THR A 330 7.25 9.33 -4.12
C THR A 330 8.23 9.63 -2.99
N LEU A 331 9.28 8.82 -2.81
CA LEU A 331 10.21 9.01 -1.69
C LEU A 331 11.23 10.12 -1.95
N GLY A 332 11.66 10.32 -3.20
CA GLY A 332 12.43 11.51 -3.57
C GLY A 332 11.64 12.78 -3.29
N THR A 333 10.33 12.79 -3.59
CA THR A 333 9.44 13.91 -3.27
C THR A 333 9.27 14.07 -1.76
N LEU A 334 9.06 12.99 -1.02
CA LEU A 334 8.95 13.03 0.44
C LEU A 334 10.20 13.63 1.07
N LYS A 335 11.38 13.17 0.64
CA LYS A 335 12.66 13.69 1.08
C LYS A 335 12.76 15.18 0.80
N HIS A 336 12.46 15.62 -0.42
CA HIS A 336 12.49 17.03 -0.77
C HIS A 336 11.57 17.87 0.14
N ILE A 337 10.31 17.45 0.31
CA ILE A 337 9.34 18.15 1.16
C ILE A 337 9.87 18.30 2.58
N CYS A 338 10.34 17.22 3.20
CA CYS A 338 10.87 17.25 4.56
C CYS A 338 12.10 18.16 4.73
N HIS A 339 12.87 18.43 3.66
CA HIS A 339 13.98 19.38 3.67
C HIS A 339 13.55 20.85 3.52
N THR A 340 12.33 21.12 3.01
CA THR A 340 11.81 22.49 2.92
C THR A 340 11.47 23.10 4.28
N GLY A 341 11.37 22.27 5.32
CA GLY A 341 10.91 22.67 6.65
C GLY A 341 9.38 22.69 6.82
N TYR A 342 8.64 22.31 5.77
CA TYR A 342 7.18 22.19 5.77
C TYR A 342 6.73 20.75 5.51
N ASP A 343 5.47 20.45 5.83
CA ASP A 343 4.86 19.11 5.70
C ASP A 343 3.64 19.10 4.76
N TYR A 344 3.59 20.07 3.85
CA TYR A 344 2.58 20.14 2.79
C TYR A 344 3.14 20.77 1.52
N THR A 345 2.43 20.55 0.41
CA THR A 345 2.75 21.10 -0.92
C THR A 345 1.47 21.52 -1.64
N TRP A 346 1.60 22.04 -2.86
CA TRP A 346 0.48 22.47 -3.69
C TRP A 346 0.49 21.79 -5.05
N PHE A 347 -0.64 21.22 -5.44
CA PHE A 347 -0.96 21.12 -6.86
C PHE A 347 -1.68 22.37 -7.34
N ILE A 348 -1.32 22.86 -8.53
CA ILE A 348 -2.09 23.82 -9.32
C ILE A 348 -2.43 23.18 -10.66
N LEU A 349 -3.71 23.20 -11.01
CA LEU A 349 -4.26 22.57 -12.20
C LEU A 349 -5.59 23.24 -12.61
N ASN A 350 -6.28 22.65 -13.57
CA ASN A 350 -7.60 23.10 -14.01
C ASN A 350 -8.58 21.92 -14.11
N GLN A 351 -9.85 22.24 -14.39
CA GLN A 351 -10.93 21.26 -14.52
C GLN A 351 -10.63 20.15 -15.54
N THR A 352 -9.99 20.48 -16.66
CA THR A 352 -9.67 19.48 -17.70
C THR A 352 -8.61 18.47 -17.23
N ILE A 353 -7.60 18.94 -16.47
CA ILE A 353 -6.60 18.07 -15.86
C ILE A 353 -7.23 17.20 -14.77
N ILE A 354 -7.94 17.80 -13.80
CA ILE A 354 -8.44 17.05 -12.65
C ILE A 354 -9.45 15.98 -13.08
N ALA A 355 -10.31 16.29 -14.05
CA ALA A 355 -11.35 15.38 -14.52
C ALA A 355 -10.78 14.07 -15.08
N LYS A 356 -9.59 14.13 -15.67
CA LYS A 356 -8.96 12.98 -16.33
C LYS A 356 -7.85 12.33 -15.49
N GLU A 357 -7.06 13.14 -14.80
CA GLU A 357 -5.81 12.67 -14.20
C GLU A 357 -5.92 12.36 -12.71
N PHE A 358 -6.94 12.85 -12.00
CA PHE A 358 -7.12 12.50 -10.59
C PHE A 358 -7.84 11.17 -10.47
N GLY A 359 -7.07 10.15 -10.07
CA GLY A 359 -7.62 8.95 -9.45
C GLY A 359 -7.56 9.13 -7.94
N LEU A 360 -8.55 8.63 -7.20
CA LEU A 360 -8.48 8.56 -5.74
C LEU A 360 -8.17 7.13 -5.32
N SER A 361 -7.21 6.95 -4.42
CA SER A 361 -6.95 5.64 -3.82
C SER A 361 -8.14 5.21 -2.97
N GLY A 362 -8.31 3.91 -2.77
CA GLY A 362 -9.44 3.40 -1.98
C GLY A 362 -10.43 2.67 -2.86
N SER A 363 -10.89 1.50 -2.44
CA SER A 363 -11.96 0.78 -3.14
C SER A 363 -13.28 1.54 -3.06
N GLU A 364 -13.52 2.24 -1.96
CA GLU A 364 -14.68 3.08 -1.69
C GLU A 364 -14.75 4.34 -2.57
N GLN A 365 -13.60 4.82 -3.08
CA GLN A 365 -13.55 5.94 -4.01
C GLN A 365 -13.68 5.53 -5.48
N ASN A 366 -13.84 4.23 -5.77
CA ASN A 366 -13.92 3.70 -7.14
C ASN A 366 -15.13 2.78 -7.31
N PRO A 367 -16.36 3.29 -7.10
CA PRO A 367 -17.58 2.47 -7.10
C PRO A 367 -17.85 1.76 -8.44
N ASP A 368 -17.39 2.33 -9.54
CA ASP A 368 -17.48 1.74 -10.88
C ASP A 368 -16.62 0.48 -11.02
N ILE A 369 -15.37 0.50 -10.55
CA ILE A 369 -14.45 -0.64 -10.64
C ILE A 369 -14.76 -1.65 -9.53
N THR A 370 -14.98 -1.17 -8.31
CA THR A 370 -15.32 -1.99 -7.14
C THR A 370 -16.66 -2.68 -7.32
N GLY A 371 -17.67 -1.95 -7.81
CA GLY A 371 -18.99 -2.49 -8.14
C GLY A 371 -19.07 -3.19 -9.50
N LYS A 372 -17.94 -3.34 -10.20
CA LYS A 372 -17.84 -4.04 -11.50
C LYS A 372 -18.84 -3.52 -12.55
N SER A 373 -19.03 -2.20 -12.60
CA SER A 373 -19.99 -1.53 -13.48
C SER A 373 -19.31 -0.94 -14.73
N ILE A 374 -19.45 -1.64 -15.85
CA ILE A 374 -18.94 -1.18 -17.17
C ILE A 374 -19.64 0.13 -17.59
N TRP A 375 -20.93 0.28 -17.29
CA TRP A 375 -21.69 1.49 -17.64
C TRP A 375 -21.17 2.74 -16.91
N GLN A 376 -20.88 2.63 -15.61
CA GLN A 376 -20.30 3.75 -14.85
C GLN A 376 -18.88 4.06 -15.32
N LEU A 377 -18.09 3.03 -15.67
CA LEU A 377 -16.74 3.21 -16.22
C LEU A 377 -16.77 3.95 -17.57
N LEU A 378 -17.68 3.58 -18.48
CA LEU A 378 -17.86 4.29 -19.75
C LEU A 378 -18.32 5.75 -19.50
N GLY A 379 -19.20 5.98 -18.52
CA GLY A 379 -19.63 7.33 -18.14
C GLY A 379 -18.50 8.27 -17.73
N ARG A 380 -17.40 7.75 -17.15
CA ARG A 380 -16.19 8.54 -16.83
C ARG A 380 -15.46 9.06 -18.06
N ILE A 381 -15.48 8.32 -19.16
CA ILE A 381 -14.79 8.70 -20.40
C ILE A 381 -15.52 9.85 -21.10
N PHE A 382 -16.85 9.94 -20.94
CA PHE A 382 -17.68 10.93 -21.59
C PHE A 382 -17.99 12.17 -20.73
N SER A 383 -17.72 12.14 -19.42
CA SER A 383 -17.97 13.29 -18.54
C SER A 383 -16.76 14.24 -18.47
N GLY A 384 -16.95 15.49 -18.88
CA GLY A 384 -15.92 16.55 -18.74
C GLY A 384 -15.63 16.96 -17.29
N LYS A 385 -16.39 16.44 -16.32
CA LYS A 385 -16.30 16.77 -14.90
C LYS A 385 -15.49 15.75 -14.07
N GLY A 386 -15.13 14.61 -14.68
CA GLY A 386 -14.41 13.54 -14.01
C GLY A 386 -15.26 12.69 -13.07
N PRO A 387 -14.64 11.77 -12.31
CA PRO A 387 -15.35 10.87 -11.39
C PRO A 387 -16.11 11.64 -10.29
N VAL A 388 -17.31 11.17 -9.92
CA VAL A 388 -18.13 11.76 -8.85
C VAL A 388 -17.36 11.94 -7.54
N PRO A 389 -16.54 10.95 -7.08
CA PRO A 389 -15.72 11.14 -5.88
C PRO A 389 -14.78 12.35 -5.96
N VAL A 390 -14.15 12.59 -7.11
CA VAL A 390 -13.28 13.76 -7.33
C VAL A 390 -14.09 15.05 -7.26
N GLN A 391 -15.28 15.08 -7.85
CA GLN A 391 -16.19 16.23 -7.77
C GLN A 391 -16.61 16.54 -6.32
N ASN A 392 -16.90 15.51 -5.52
CA ASN A 392 -17.23 15.67 -4.10
C ASN A 392 -16.05 16.26 -3.30
N PHE A 393 -14.81 15.84 -3.61
CA PHE A 393 -13.62 16.45 -3.01
C PHE A 393 -13.44 17.90 -3.41
N MET A 394 -13.70 18.26 -4.67
CA MET A 394 -13.68 19.66 -5.11
C MET A 394 -14.72 20.52 -4.38
N GLN A 395 -15.89 19.94 -4.06
CA GLN A 395 -17.00 20.65 -3.43
C GLN A 395 -16.88 20.74 -1.90
N HIS A 396 -16.39 19.69 -1.24
CA HIS A 396 -16.43 19.55 0.22
C HIS A 396 -15.04 19.39 0.86
N GLY A 397 -14.01 19.13 0.07
CA GLY A 397 -12.66 18.88 0.58
C GLY A 397 -12.02 20.14 1.11
N LYS A 398 -11.60 20.11 2.39
CA LYS A 398 -10.94 21.23 3.06
C LYS A 398 -9.66 21.68 2.35
N ASP A 399 -8.98 20.76 1.67
CA ASP A 399 -7.72 21.03 0.98
C ASP A 399 -7.89 21.58 -0.45
N PHE A 400 -9.12 21.73 -0.95
CA PHE A 400 -9.41 22.18 -2.31
C PHE A 400 -9.78 23.67 -2.36
N ILE A 401 -9.21 24.37 -3.33
CA ILE A 401 -9.57 25.74 -3.68
C ILE A 401 -9.90 25.74 -5.17
N VAL A 402 -11.14 26.12 -5.52
CA VAL A 402 -11.63 26.19 -6.90
C VAL A 402 -12.04 27.62 -7.21
N LYS A 403 -11.39 28.24 -8.20
CA LYS A 403 -11.54 29.67 -8.54
C LYS A 403 -11.45 29.92 -10.05
N ASP A 404 -12.02 31.03 -10.50
CA ASP A 404 -12.02 31.40 -11.92
C ASP A 404 -10.82 32.29 -12.32
N SER A 405 -10.11 32.85 -11.34
CA SER A 405 -8.91 33.68 -11.53
C SER A 405 -7.73 33.17 -10.72
N LEU A 406 -6.51 33.50 -11.17
CA LEU A 406 -5.28 33.12 -10.46
C LEU A 406 -5.12 33.92 -9.16
N GLU A 407 -5.55 35.18 -9.17
CA GLU A 407 -5.54 36.09 -8.02
C GLU A 407 -6.32 35.49 -6.85
N GLU A 408 -7.59 35.12 -7.08
CA GLU A 408 -8.43 34.48 -6.07
C GLU A 408 -7.91 33.10 -5.65
N LEU A 409 -7.28 32.37 -6.58
CA LEU A 409 -6.68 31.08 -6.28
C LEU A 409 -5.52 31.24 -5.28
N VAL A 410 -4.62 32.19 -5.52
CA VAL A 410 -3.48 32.48 -4.65
C VAL A 410 -3.94 33.04 -3.30
N GLU A 411 -5.00 33.85 -3.27
CA GLU A 411 -5.62 34.29 -2.02
C GLU A 411 -6.13 33.11 -1.20
N GLY A 412 -6.87 32.19 -1.83
CA GLY A 412 -7.34 30.96 -1.17
C GLY A 412 -6.19 30.08 -0.67
N MET A 413 -5.12 29.93 -1.47
CA MET A 413 -3.92 29.19 -1.06
C MET A 413 -3.27 29.82 0.18
N ASN A 414 -3.19 31.16 0.23
CA ASN A 414 -2.68 31.88 1.40
C ASN A 414 -3.55 31.70 2.64
N GLY A 415 -4.87 31.65 2.48
CA GLY A 415 -5.79 31.34 3.59
C GLY A 415 -5.51 29.97 4.22
N LEU A 416 -5.36 28.93 3.39
CA LEU A 416 -5.02 27.59 3.85
C LEU A 416 -3.57 27.45 4.35
N ALA A 417 -2.62 28.20 3.78
CA ALA A 417 -1.24 28.24 4.26
C ALA A 417 -1.16 28.82 5.69
N ALA A 418 -1.94 29.86 5.97
CA ALA A 418 -1.98 30.51 7.29
C ALA A 418 -2.42 29.56 8.42
N GLU A 419 -3.31 28.59 8.15
CA GLU A 419 -3.73 27.56 9.12
C GLU A 419 -2.55 26.75 9.69
N ARG A 420 -1.45 26.64 8.94
CA ARG A 420 -0.25 25.88 9.33
C ARG A 420 0.97 26.77 9.60
N ASN A 421 0.76 28.07 9.79
CA ASN A 421 1.85 29.06 9.85
C ASN A 421 2.79 28.94 8.63
N GLY A 422 2.20 28.67 7.46
CA GLY A 422 2.89 28.57 6.19
C GLY A 422 3.37 29.92 5.66
N PRO A 423 4.28 29.92 4.67
CA PRO A 423 4.78 31.13 4.06
C PRO A 423 3.68 31.78 3.20
N LYS A 424 3.71 33.12 3.12
CA LYS A 424 2.81 33.86 2.22
C LYS A 424 3.27 33.71 0.77
N LEU A 425 2.43 33.13 -0.06
CA LEU A 425 2.61 32.98 -1.51
C LEU A 425 2.40 34.32 -2.20
N GLN A 426 3.34 34.70 -3.06
CA GLN A 426 3.29 35.93 -3.85
C GLN A 426 2.70 35.65 -5.23
N PHE A 427 1.67 36.41 -5.62
CA PHE A 427 0.98 36.25 -6.89
C PHE A 427 1.94 36.24 -8.10
N ASP A 428 2.79 37.26 -8.23
CA ASP A 428 3.71 37.37 -9.38
C ASP A 428 4.68 36.20 -9.48
N LYS A 429 5.12 35.67 -8.33
CA LYS A 429 5.99 34.47 -8.28
C LYS A 429 5.25 33.25 -8.81
N ILE A 430 4.02 33.00 -8.33
CA ILE A 430 3.20 31.86 -8.79
C ILE A 430 2.89 31.99 -10.28
N LYS A 431 2.45 33.17 -10.71
CA LYS A 431 2.17 33.46 -12.11
C LYS A 431 3.37 33.19 -12.99
N LYS A 432 4.56 33.67 -12.61
CA LYS A 432 5.81 33.44 -13.36
C LYS A 432 6.11 31.95 -13.51
N VAL A 433 5.92 31.14 -12.46
CA VAL A 433 6.13 29.69 -12.54
C VAL A 433 5.15 29.04 -13.52
N ILE A 434 3.86 29.41 -13.46
CA ILE A 434 2.83 28.89 -14.36
C ILE A 434 3.11 29.31 -15.81
N ASP A 435 3.36 30.60 -16.07
CA ASP A 435 3.67 31.13 -17.41
C ASP A 435 4.90 30.42 -18.01
N THR A 436 5.93 30.20 -17.19
CA THR A 436 7.15 29.50 -17.62
C THR A 436 6.83 28.08 -18.05
N ARG A 437 6.04 27.33 -17.25
CA ARG A 437 5.60 25.97 -17.60
C ARG A 437 4.67 25.97 -18.82
N ASP A 438 3.72 26.89 -18.90
CA ASP A 438 2.73 26.96 -19.97
C ASP A 438 3.35 27.32 -21.33
N SER A 439 4.39 28.15 -21.35
CA SER A 439 5.16 28.45 -22.57
C SER A 439 5.81 27.21 -23.21
N GLN A 440 5.99 26.14 -22.44
CA GLN A 440 6.59 24.89 -22.91
C GLN A 440 5.64 24.06 -23.77
N PHE A 441 4.37 24.45 -23.86
CA PHE A 441 3.36 23.79 -24.68
C PHE A 441 2.98 24.58 -25.93
N ASP A 442 3.70 25.67 -26.23
CA ASP A 442 3.52 26.45 -27.47
C ASP A 442 4.14 25.76 -28.70
N ASN A 443 5.07 24.81 -28.47
CA ASN A 443 5.71 24.02 -29.52
C ASN A 443 5.46 22.52 -29.30
N ALA A 444 5.67 21.73 -30.34
CA ALA A 444 5.56 20.27 -30.28
C ALA A 444 6.71 19.60 -29.50
N TYR A 445 7.79 20.34 -29.22
CA TYR A 445 8.97 19.91 -28.46
C TYR A 445 9.26 20.89 -27.32
N SER A 446 9.93 20.41 -26.27
CA SER A 446 10.28 21.22 -25.09
C SER A 446 11.55 20.67 -24.42
N LYS A 447 12.25 21.54 -23.70
CA LYS A 447 13.34 21.18 -22.79
C LYS A 447 12.89 21.03 -21.33
N ASP A 448 11.63 21.32 -21.01
CA ASP A 448 11.09 21.16 -19.67
C ASP A 448 10.82 19.69 -19.38
N ALA A 449 11.43 19.18 -18.31
CA ALA A 449 11.36 17.76 -17.98
C ALA A 449 9.92 17.28 -17.70
N GLN A 450 9.04 18.12 -17.14
CA GLN A 450 7.65 17.76 -16.93
C GLN A 450 6.88 17.70 -18.26
N ALA A 451 7.09 18.67 -19.16
CA ALA A 451 6.50 18.63 -20.50
C ALA A 451 6.94 17.39 -21.29
N MET A 452 8.22 17.03 -21.21
CA MET A 452 8.76 15.79 -21.77
C MET A 452 8.09 14.54 -21.15
N LEU A 453 7.91 14.51 -19.83
CA LEU A 453 7.25 13.42 -19.12
C LEU A 453 5.78 13.24 -19.55
N ILE A 454 5.03 14.34 -19.66
CA ILE A 454 3.63 14.32 -20.12
C ILE A 454 3.56 13.75 -21.55
N ASN A 455 4.43 14.23 -22.45
CA ASN A 455 4.48 13.74 -23.83
C ASN A 455 4.85 12.26 -23.89
N ASN A 456 5.84 11.81 -23.11
CA ASN A 456 6.23 10.42 -23.02
C ASN A 456 5.09 9.53 -22.51
N GLY A 457 4.40 9.94 -21.44
CA GLY A 457 3.23 9.22 -20.92
C GLY A 457 2.12 9.03 -21.96
N ARG A 458 2.00 9.94 -22.93
CA ARG A 458 1.04 9.83 -24.04
C ARG A 458 1.49 8.95 -25.19
N LEU A 459 2.75 8.48 -25.22
CA LEU A 459 3.19 7.46 -26.18
C LEU A 459 2.62 6.10 -25.84
N TYR A 460 2.39 5.82 -24.55
CA TYR A 460 1.66 4.64 -24.11
C TYR A 460 0.16 4.84 -24.34
N TRP A 461 -0.39 4.14 -25.35
CA TRP A 461 -1.74 4.40 -25.84
C TRP A 461 -2.86 4.22 -24.79
N PRO A 462 -2.81 3.27 -23.83
CA PRO A 462 -3.82 3.18 -22.78
C PRO A 462 -3.81 4.44 -21.91
N ASP A 463 -2.64 4.90 -21.47
CA ASP A 463 -2.49 6.13 -20.68
C ASP A 463 -2.93 7.37 -21.47
N LYS A 464 -2.59 7.47 -22.75
CA LYS A 464 -3.04 8.56 -23.64
C LYS A 464 -4.57 8.70 -23.64
N LEU A 465 -5.28 7.58 -23.64
CA LEU A 465 -6.74 7.52 -23.66
C LEU A 465 -7.33 7.77 -22.27
N SER A 466 -6.90 7.03 -21.26
CA SER A 466 -7.59 6.97 -19.96
C SER A 466 -6.99 7.88 -18.89
N ARG A 467 -5.70 8.23 -18.98
CA ARG A 467 -4.94 8.71 -17.82
C ARG A 467 -4.26 10.06 -17.97
N VAL A 468 -3.66 10.33 -19.12
CA VAL A 468 -2.88 11.54 -19.39
C VAL A 468 -3.69 12.44 -20.32
N VAL A 469 -3.91 13.67 -19.90
CA VAL A 469 -4.64 14.68 -20.66
C VAL A 469 -3.83 15.17 -21.85
N LYS A 470 -4.51 15.75 -22.86
CA LYS A 470 -3.78 16.41 -23.96
C LYS A 470 -3.06 17.64 -23.37
N PRO A 471 -1.76 17.85 -23.67
CA PRO A 471 -1.03 18.99 -23.14
C PRO A 471 -1.71 20.30 -23.52
N HIS A 472 -1.80 21.21 -22.55
CA HIS A 472 -2.36 22.55 -22.69
C HIS A 472 -1.85 23.45 -21.56
N LYS A 473 -2.09 24.76 -21.71
CA LYS A 473 -1.76 25.79 -20.72
C LYS A 473 -2.70 25.69 -19.53
N ILE A 474 -2.18 25.72 -18.31
CA ILE A 474 -2.99 25.75 -17.09
C ILE A 474 -3.91 26.96 -17.08
N LEU A 475 -3.43 28.13 -17.53
CA LEU A 475 -4.19 29.39 -17.56
C LEU A 475 -5.15 29.53 -18.77
N ASP A 476 -5.34 28.49 -19.58
CA ASP A 476 -6.37 28.50 -20.62
C ASP A 476 -7.76 28.51 -19.98
N LYS A 477 -8.46 29.66 -20.06
CA LYS A 477 -9.80 29.85 -19.49
C LYS A 477 -10.83 28.84 -20.01
N SER A 478 -10.66 28.31 -21.22
CA SER A 478 -11.56 27.28 -21.76
C SER A 478 -11.43 25.92 -21.07
N LYS A 479 -10.41 25.75 -20.21
CA LYS A 479 -10.11 24.51 -19.48
C LYS A 479 -10.44 24.61 -17.99
N GLY A 480 -10.89 25.79 -17.55
CA GLY A 480 -11.18 26.12 -16.16
C GLY A 480 -12.44 25.45 -15.58
N PRO A 481 -12.73 25.69 -14.29
CA PRO A 481 -12.04 26.60 -13.37
C PRO A 481 -10.60 26.17 -13.01
N LEU A 482 -9.83 27.09 -12.43
CA LEU A 482 -8.53 26.80 -11.82
C LEU A 482 -8.72 26.13 -10.45
N ILE A 483 -7.80 25.24 -10.13
CA ILE A 483 -7.86 24.42 -8.92
C ILE A 483 -6.48 24.44 -8.27
N ALA A 484 -6.45 24.66 -6.96
CA ALA A 484 -5.30 24.45 -6.11
C ALA A 484 -5.66 23.42 -5.04
N VAL A 485 -4.73 22.51 -4.75
CA VAL A 485 -4.93 21.44 -3.77
C VAL A 485 -3.76 21.41 -2.81
N ARG A 486 -4.04 21.59 -1.51
CA ARG A 486 -3.03 21.42 -0.45
C ARG A 486 -2.80 19.92 -0.22
N LEU A 487 -1.62 19.44 -0.58
CA LEU A 487 -1.26 18.04 -0.41
C LEU A 487 -0.57 17.81 0.93
N ASN A 488 -0.93 16.72 1.58
CA ASN A 488 -0.46 16.31 2.90
C ASN A 488 0.43 15.07 2.80
N LEU A 489 1.33 14.91 3.76
CA LEU A 489 1.99 13.62 3.96
C LEU A 489 0.99 12.60 4.51
N LEU A 490 0.94 11.43 3.85
CA LEU A 490 0.00 10.37 4.18
C LEU A 490 0.74 9.15 4.71
N THR A 491 0.46 8.77 5.96
CA THR A 491 0.99 7.53 6.52
C THR A 491 0.36 6.34 5.82
N ARG A 492 1.18 5.34 5.48
CA ARG A 492 0.69 4.16 4.77
C ARG A 492 1.36 2.87 5.23
N LYS A 493 2.63 2.67 4.91
CA LYS A 493 3.28 1.36 5.00
C LYS A 493 4.62 1.38 5.74
N THR A 494 4.89 0.30 6.46
CA THR A 494 6.25 -0.08 6.86
C THR A 494 6.84 -1.05 5.84
N LEU A 495 8.05 -0.75 5.38
CA LEU A 495 8.80 -1.65 4.48
C LEU A 495 9.68 -2.61 5.27
N GLY A 496 10.19 -2.17 6.43
CA GLY A 496 10.84 -3.03 7.41
C GLY A 496 9.88 -3.91 8.20
N GLY A 497 10.41 -4.85 8.98
CA GLY A 497 9.60 -5.69 9.85
C GLY A 497 10.33 -6.91 10.42
N ILE A 498 9.54 -7.92 10.78
CA ILE A 498 10.03 -9.22 11.25
C ILE A 498 10.79 -9.92 10.13
N GLU A 499 12.04 -10.30 10.40
CA GLU A 499 12.87 -11.04 9.47
C GLU A 499 12.35 -12.48 9.30
N THR A 500 12.28 -12.96 8.05
CA THR A 500 11.83 -14.31 7.73
C THR A 500 12.65 -14.94 6.61
N ASN A 501 12.88 -16.26 6.67
CA ASN A 501 13.37 -17.01 5.52
C ASN A 501 12.29 -17.18 4.43
N LEU A 502 12.63 -17.79 3.29
CA LEU A 502 11.69 -17.98 2.16
C LEU A 502 10.47 -18.87 2.47
N GLN A 503 10.48 -19.60 3.59
CA GLN A 503 9.35 -20.37 4.10
C GLN A 503 8.46 -19.52 5.04
N SER A 504 8.71 -18.22 5.13
CA SER A 504 8.07 -17.29 6.08
C SER A 504 8.30 -17.65 7.55
N ASN A 505 9.25 -18.52 7.86
CA ASN A 505 9.63 -18.83 9.23
C ASN A 505 10.46 -17.66 9.78
N VAL A 506 10.09 -17.18 10.97
CA VAL A 506 10.74 -16.05 11.62
C VAL A 506 12.19 -16.38 11.94
N MET A 507 13.08 -15.41 11.79
CA MET A 507 14.48 -15.53 12.16
C MET A 507 14.74 -14.97 13.55
N ARG A 508 15.72 -15.54 14.24
CA ARG A 508 16.31 -15.00 15.46
C ARG A 508 17.54 -14.15 15.11
N ALA A 509 17.98 -13.32 16.05
CA ALA A 509 19.13 -12.43 15.84
C ALA A 509 20.45 -13.18 15.61
N ASP A 510 20.54 -14.46 16.01
CA ASP A 510 21.67 -15.33 15.73
C ASP A 510 21.64 -15.97 14.32
N GLY A 511 20.63 -15.64 13.51
CA GLY A 511 20.43 -16.17 12.16
C GLY A 511 19.74 -17.54 12.13
N SER A 512 19.41 -18.14 13.28
CA SER A 512 18.64 -19.39 13.34
C SER A 512 17.14 -19.15 13.09
N ALA A 513 16.48 -20.16 12.54
CA ALA A 513 15.03 -20.10 12.36
C ALA A 513 14.33 -20.30 13.72
N PHE A 514 13.31 -19.50 14.02
CA PHE A 514 12.53 -19.55 15.25
C PHE A 514 11.49 -20.68 15.12
N PRO A 515 11.65 -21.83 15.79
CA PRO A 515 10.78 -22.98 15.58
C PRO A 515 9.32 -22.65 15.90
N GLY A 516 8.40 -23.00 14.99
CA GLY A 516 6.96 -22.82 15.17
C GLY A 516 6.44 -21.38 15.06
N LEU A 517 7.30 -20.38 14.78
CA LEU A 517 6.87 -18.99 14.59
C LEU A 517 7.04 -18.54 13.14
N TYR A 518 5.96 -18.02 12.55
CA TYR A 518 5.92 -17.55 11.17
C TYR A 518 5.42 -16.11 11.12
N ALA A 519 5.80 -15.38 10.06
CA ALA A 519 5.28 -14.03 9.82
C ALA A 519 5.05 -13.77 8.32
N ALA A 520 3.97 -13.06 7.99
CA ALA A 520 3.60 -12.77 6.61
C ALA A 520 2.89 -11.42 6.43
N GLY A 521 3.01 -10.86 5.23
CA GLY A 521 2.47 -9.54 4.89
C GLY A 521 3.30 -8.40 5.51
N GLU A 522 2.66 -7.24 5.69
CA GLU A 522 3.35 -5.99 6.08
C GLU A 522 4.11 -6.08 7.42
N VAL A 523 3.67 -6.93 8.36
CA VAL A 523 4.38 -7.13 9.65
C VAL A 523 5.79 -7.72 9.45
N ALA A 524 5.98 -8.45 8.36
CA ALA A 524 7.26 -9.03 7.93
C ALA A 524 7.89 -8.23 6.78
N GLY A 525 7.56 -6.95 6.62
CA GLY A 525 8.04 -6.14 5.49
C GLY A 525 7.61 -6.69 4.12
N PHE A 526 6.44 -7.35 4.06
CA PHE A 526 5.92 -8.13 2.91
C PHE A 526 6.74 -9.39 2.57
N GLY A 527 7.73 -9.72 3.40
CA GLY A 527 8.63 -10.86 3.30
C GLY A 527 10.04 -10.44 3.74
N GLY A 528 10.70 -11.28 4.54
CA GLY A 528 12.08 -11.13 4.97
C GLY A 528 12.42 -9.86 5.75
N GLY A 529 11.43 -9.07 6.17
CA GLY A 529 11.62 -7.81 6.91
C GLY A 529 12.09 -6.63 6.07
N GLY A 530 11.94 -6.68 4.74
CA GLY A 530 12.48 -5.59 3.91
C GLY A 530 12.46 -5.80 2.41
N VAL A 531 11.58 -6.64 1.85
CA VAL A 531 11.66 -7.07 0.42
C VAL A 531 11.77 -5.94 -0.61
N HIS A 532 11.28 -4.75 -0.28
CA HIS A 532 11.31 -3.57 -1.15
C HIS A 532 12.56 -2.71 -1.00
N GLY A 533 13.48 -3.04 -0.07
CA GLY A 533 14.55 -2.13 0.32
C GLY A 533 13.99 -0.76 0.71
N TYR A 534 14.55 0.30 0.12
CA TYR A 534 14.12 1.67 0.39
C TYR A 534 12.88 2.11 -0.39
N ASN A 535 12.70 1.66 -1.64
CA ASN A 535 11.58 2.10 -2.49
C ASN A 535 10.77 0.93 -3.03
N SER A 536 9.45 1.01 -2.89
CA SER A 536 8.53 0.02 -3.45
C SER A 536 8.21 0.33 -4.90
N LEU A 537 8.12 -0.71 -5.74
CA LEU A 537 7.44 -0.64 -7.03
C LEU A 537 5.91 -0.73 -6.83
N GLU A 538 5.13 -0.30 -7.82
CA GLU A 538 3.68 -0.28 -7.67
C GLU A 538 3.06 -1.66 -7.78
N GLY A 539 2.01 -1.93 -6.99
CA GLY A 539 1.28 -3.21 -7.02
C GLY A 539 1.96 -4.34 -6.26
N THR A 540 3.12 -4.11 -5.66
CA THR A 540 3.86 -5.14 -4.93
C THR A 540 3.30 -5.41 -3.54
N PHE A 541 2.63 -4.46 -2.88
CA PHE A 541 2.16 -4.66 -1.50
C PHE A 541 1.10 -5.76 -1.35
N LEU A 542 0.05 -5.74 -2.19
CA LEU A 542 -0.97 -6.80 -2.16
C LEU A 542 -0.38 -8.13 -2.63
N GLY A 543 0.42 -8.10 -3.71
CA GLY A 543 1.13 -9.28 -4.20
C GLY A 543 2.02 -9.89 -3.13
N GLY A 544 2.75 -9.08 -2.38
CA GLY A 544 3.64 -9.52 -1.30
C GLY A 544 2.88 -10.15 -0.13
N CYS A 545 1.69 -9.63 0.21
CA CYS A 545 0.79 -10.29 1.16
C CYS A 545 0.33 -11.67 0.66
N ILE A 546 -0.02 -11.80 -0.62
CA ILE A 546 -0.39 -13.09 -1.23
C ILE A 546 0.80 -14.05 -1.23
N PHE A 547 1.97 -13.58 -1.66
CA PHE A 547 3.16 -14.41 -1.79
C PHE A 547 3.66 -14.93 -0.44
N SER A 548 3.89 -14.04 0.52
CA SER A 548 4.32 -14.42 1.87
C SER A 548 3.26 -15.21 2.64
N GLY A 549 1.97 -14.88 2.49
CA GLY A 549 0.88 -15.66 3.08
C GLY A 549 0.83 -17.10 2.54
N ARG A 550 1.00 -17.26 1.22
CA ARG A 550 1.07 -18.56 0.55
C ARG A 550 2.28 -19.37 1.02
N ALA A 551 3.45 -18.74 1.14
CA ALA A 551 4.66 -19.37 1.65
C ALA A 551 4.46 -19.88 3.09
N ALA A 552 3.93 -19.03 3.98
CA ALA A 552 3.65 -19.40 5.37
C ALA A 552 2.65 -20.56 5.49
N GLY A 553 1.51 -20.50 4.79
CA GLY A 553 0.49 -21.55 4.84
C GLY A 553 1.02 -22.91 4.37
N ARG A 554 1.86 -22.91 3.32
CA ARG A 554 2.51 -24.13 2.84
C ARG A 554 3.58 -24.63 3.82
N ALA A 555 4.47 -23.77 4.31
CA ALA A 555 5.49 -24.20 5.25
C ALA A 555 4.90 -24.80 6.53
N MET A 556 3.91 -24.14 7.13
CA MET A 556 3.25 -24.63 8.35
C MET A 556 2.55 -25.97 8.12
N ALA A 557 1.87 -26.15 6.99
CA ALA A 557 1.23 -27.44 6.74
C ALA A 557 2.21 -28.56 6.39
N ASP A 558 3.41 -28.26 5.86
CA ASP A 558 4.47 -29.25 5.65
C ASP A 558 5.05 -29.68 7.01
N GLU A 559 5.26 -28.71 7.90
CA GLU A 559 5.74 -28.96 9.25
C GLU A 559 4.74 -29.82 10.05
N VAL A 560 3.44 -29.50 10.00
CA VAL A 560 2.40 -30.28 10.69
C VAL A 560 2.30 -31.70 10.12
N ALA A 561 2.35 -31.86 8.79
CA ALA A 561 2.31 -33.17 8.15
C ALA A 561 3.57 -34.01 8.46
N GLY A 562 4.75 -33.38 8.44
CA GLY A 562 6.03 -34.02 8.79
C GLY A 562 6.07 -34.49 10.24
N ALA A 563 5.57 -33.69 11.18
CA ALA A 563 5.47 -34.06 12.58
C ALA A 563 4.55 -35.28 12.79
N ALA A 564 3.40 -35.31 12.11
CA ALA A 564 2.48 -36.45 12.17
C ALA A 564 3.13 -37.73 11.61
N ALA A 565 3.88 -37.63 10.51
CA ALA A 565 4.59 -38.77 9.93
C ALA A 565 5.72 -39.29 10.84
N ALA A 566 6.42 -38.41 11.55
CA ALA A 566 7.44 -38.80 12.53
C ALA A 566 6.81 -39.50 13.75
N GLN A 567 5.68 -39.00 14.24
CA GLN A 567 4.94 -39.60 15.36
C GLN A 567 4.34 -40.98 15.00
N ALA A 568 3.92 -41.19 13.75
CA ALA A 568 3.40 -42.49 13.28
C ALA A 568 4.50 -43.55 13.04
N ARG A 569 5.77 -43.18 13.07
CA ARG A 569 6.93 -44.08 12.92
C ARG A 569 7.57 -44.48 14.25
N LEU A 570 7.15 -43.83 15.33
CA LEU A 570 7.48 -44.16 16.72
C LEU A 570 6.36 -45.04 17.29
#